data_AF-A0A1J3J9L5-F1
#
_entry.id   AF-A0A1J3J9L5-F1
#
_cell.length_a   1.000
_cell.length_b   1.000
_cell.length_c   1.000
_cell.angle_alpha   90.00
_cell.angle_beta   90.00
_cell.angle_gamma   90.00
#
_symmetry.space_group_name_H-M   'P 1'
#
loop_
_entity.id
_entity.type
_entity.pdbx_description
1 polymer ?
#
loop_
_entity_poly.entity_id
_entity_poly.type
_entity_poly.pdbx_seq_one_letter_code
_entity_poly.pdbx_strand_id
1 'polypeptide(L)' 'LVEITKCKEELTQKLIPIFYDVEPLDVRKQTGEFGMHFNETCNRKTEDVKQQWRQALIHIATLSGFYSRQWYALLGHY' A
#
# COMPACT_ATOMS: atom_id res chain seq x y z
N LEU A 1 4.69 -7.76 -0.15
CA LEU A 1 3.98 -7.00 0.90
C LEU A 1 4.13 -7.70 2.25
N VAL A 2 3.57 -8.90 2.41
CA VAL A 2 3.63 -9.67 3.66
C VAL A 2 5.06 -9.90 4.17
N GLU A 3 5.98 -10.31 3.30
CA GLU A 3 7.37 -10.54 3.73
C GLU A 3 8.06 -9.25 4.15
N ILE A 4 7.84 -8.16 3.41
CA ILE A 4 8.43 -6.85 3.72
C ILE A 4 7.91 -6.33 5.07
N THR A 5 6.63 -6.52 5.39
CA THR A 5 6.07 -6.14 6.68
C THR A 5 6.61 -7.00 7.82
N LYS A 6 6.82 -8.30 7.59
CA LYS A 6 7.50 -9.18 8.57
C LYS A 6 8.94 -8.74 8.81
N CYS A 7 9.73 -8.51 7.76
CA CYS A 7 11.10 -8.03 7.91
C CYS A 7 11.18 -6.68 8.65
N LYS A 8 10.23 -5.77 8.43
CA LYS A 8 10.16 -4.51 9.18
C LYS A 8 9.98 -4.75 10.68
N GLU A 9 9.10 -5.68 11.06
CA GLU A 9 8.78 -6.03 12.45
C GLU A 9 9.92 -6.83 13.12
N GLU A 10 10.45 -7.84 12.43
CA GLU A 10 11.45 -8.76 12.97
C GLU A 10 12.88 -8.18 12.96
N LEU A 11 13.23 -7.42 11.92
CA LEU A 11 14.59 -6.91 11.70
C LEU A 11 14.71 -5.42 11.99
N THR A 12 13.66 -4.78 12.52
CA THR A 12 13.58 -3.33 12.80
C THR A 12 13.96 -2.47 11.57
N GLN A 13 13.70 -2.99 10.36
CA GLN A 13 14.08 -2.32 9.12
C GLN A 13 13.19 -1.10 8.84
N LYS A 14 13.79 -0.06 8.27
CA LYS A 14 13.05 1.13 7.85
C LYS A 14 12.30 0.85 6.55
N LEU A 15 10.98 0.81 6.64
CA LEU A 15 10.08 0.69 5.49
C LEU A 15 9.50 2.07 5.16
N ILE A 16 9.70 2.51 3.90
CA ILE A 16 9.19 3.79 3.39
C ILE A 16 8.31 3.51 2.17
N PRO A 17 6.99 3.67 2.25
CA PRO A 17 6.12 3.49 1.10
C PRO A 17 6.21 4.65 0.11
N ILE A 18 6.05 4.33 -1.18
CA ILE A 18 5.83 5.28 -2.26
C ILE A 18 4.46 4.97 -2.86
N PHE A 19 3.54 5.93 -2.78
CA PHE A 19 2.20 5.84 -3.35
C PHE A 19 2.22 6.56 -4.70
N TYR A 20 2.29 5.76 -5.76
CA TYR A 20 2.37 6.25 -7.13
C TYR A 20 0.99 6.25 -7.78
N ASP A 21 0.48 7.46 -8.04
CA ASP A 21 -0.83 7.71 -8.66
C ASP A 21 -2.00 6.96 -8.00
N VAL A 22 -1.87 6.76 -6.69
CA VAL A 22 -2.88 6.09 -5.87
C VAL A 22 -3.07 6.88 -4.59
N GLU A 23 -4.31 6.99 -4.14
CA GLU A 23 -4.61 7.59 -2.85
C GLU A 23 -4.26 6.58 -1.73
N PRO A 24 -3.43 6.95 -0.75
CA PRO A 24 -3.05 6.07 0.37
C PRO A 24 -4.26 5.56 1.16
N LEU A 25 -5.31 6.37 1.23
CA LEU A 25 -6.56 5.98 1.87
C LEU A 25 -7.21 4.78 1.17
N ASP A 26 -7.18 4.77 -0.16
CA ASP A 26 -7.69 3.67 -0.98
C ASP A 26 -6.80 2.43 -0.84
N VAL A 27 -5.49 2.59 -0.71
CA VAL A 27 -4.58 1.48 -0.36
C VAL A 27 -4.88 0.93 1.03
N ARG A 28 -5.10 1.80 2.02
CA ARG A 28 -5.36 1.43 3.43
C ARG A 28 -6.69 0.71 3.60
N LYS A 29 -7.74 1.17 2.92
CA LYS A 29 -9.10 0.61 3.02
C LYS A 29 -9.40 -0.45 1.96
N GLN A 30 -8.49 -0.61 0.99
CA GLN A 30 -8.72 -1.40 -0.22
C GLN A 30 -10.02 -0.98 -0.93
N THR A 31 -10.17 0.33 -1.17
CA THR A 31 -11.32 0.97 -1.83
C THR A 31 -10.92 1.63 -3.16
N GLY A 32 -11.90 2.19 -3.87
CA GLY A 32 -11.66 2.85 -5.17
C GLY A 32 -11.11 1.90 -6.23
N GLU A 33 -10.41 2.46 -7.22
CA GLU A 33 -9.74 1.71 -8.31
C GLU A 33 -8.77 0.65 -7.76
N PHE A 34 -8.00 1.01 -6.74
CA PHE A 34 -7.07 0.09 -6.09
C PHE A 34 -7.81 -1.12 -5.49
N GLY A 35 -8.93 -0.88 -4.80
CA GLY A 35 -9.77 -1.92 -4.21
C GLY A 35 -10.40 -2.86 -5.25
N MET A 36 -10.80 -2.34 -6.41
CA MET A 36 -11.33 -3.16 -7.50
C MET A 36 -10.29 -4.18 -7.98
N HIS A 37 -9.09 -3.71 -8.32
CA HIS A 37 -8.00 -4.61 -8.75
C HIS A 37 -7.50 -5.52 -7.64
N PHE A 38 -7.52 -5.07 -6.37
CA PHE A 38 -7.22 -5.92 -5.23
C PHE A 38 -8.21 -7.09 -5.13
N ASN A 39 -9.51 -6.82 -5.28
CA ASN A 39 -10.54 -7.86 -5.26
C ASN A 39 -10.39 -8.85 -6.42
N GLU A 40 -10.15 -8.35 -7.64
CA GLU A 40 -9.87 -9.20 -8.81
C GLU A 40 -8.68 -10.13 -8.56
N THR A 41 -7.59 -9.59 -8.00
CA THR A 41 -6.38 -10.34 -7.65
C THR A 41 -6.66 -11.40 -6.57
N CYS A 42 -7.62 -11.12 -5.67
CA CYS A 42 -8.02 -12.01 -4.59
C CYS A 42 -8.98 -13.13 -5.02
N ASN A 43 -9.60 -13.07 -6.21
CA ASN A 43 -10.68 -14.00 -6.62
C ASN A 43 -10.34 -15.50 -6.48
N ARG A 44 -9.07 -15.89 -6.61
CA ARG A 44 -8.61 -17.29 -6.51
C ARG A 44 -7.72 -17.57 -5.31
N LYS A 45 -7.73 -16.68 -4.30
CA LYS A 45 -6.91 -16.80 -3.10
C LYS A 45 -7.76 -17.30 -1.93
N THR A 46 -7.12 -18.01 -1.01
CA THR A 46 -7.74 -18.39 0.26
C THR A 46 -7.99 -17.16 1.11
N GLU A 47 -8.97 -17.23 2.03
CA GLU A 47 -9.24 -16.11 2.94
C GLU A 47 -8.03 -15.75 3.81
N ASP A 48 -7.21 -16.72 4.20
CA ASP A 48 -5.95 -16.48 4.92
C ASP A 48 -4.99 -15.59 4.12
N VAL A 49 -4.75 -15.92 2.85
CA VAL A 49 -3.88 -15.12 1.97
C VAL A 49 -4.45 -13.71 1.78
N LYS A 50 -5.77 -13.59 1.57
CA LYS A 50 -6.44 -12.29 1.45
C LYS A 50 -6.24 -11.46 2.71
N GLN A 51 -6.41 -12.07 3.89
CA GLN A 51 -6.29 -11.39 5.16
C GLN A 51 -4.85 -10.93 5.41
N GLN A 52 -3.85 -11.77 5.13
CA GLN A 52 -2.44 -11.38 5.22
C GLN A 52 -2.11 -10.19 4.32
N TRP A 53 -2.66 -10.16 3.09
CA TRP A 53 -2.46 -9.04 2.18
C TRP A 53 -3.15 -7.76 2.65
N ARG A 54 -4.40 -7.85 3.13
CA ARG A 54 -5.11 -6.71 3.73
C ARG A 54 -4.32 -6.11 4.89
N GLN A 55 -3.86 -6.94 5.82
CA GLN A 55 -3.09 -6.46 6.97
C GLN A 55 -1.78 -5.81 6.54
N ALA A 56 -1.05 -6.41 5.59
CA ALA A 56 0.18 -5.83 5.08
C ALA A 56 -0.07 -4.45 4.42
N LEU A 57 -1.13 -4.31 3.63
CA LEU A 57 -1.51 -3.04 3.00
C LEU A 57 -1.94 -1.98 4.02
N ILE A 58 -2.73 -2.35 5.02
CA ILE A 58 -3.12 -1.45 6.12
C ILE A 58 -1.88 -0.94 6.86
N HIS A 59 -0.96 -1.85 7.19
CA HIS A 59 0.27 -1.50 7.88
C HIS A 59 1.13 -0.53 7.04
N ILE A 60 1.39 -0.89 5.78
CA ILE A 60 2.18 -0.06 4.85
C ILE A 60 1.55 1.32 4.67
N ALA A 61 0.24 1.39 4.48
CA ALA A 61 -0.49 2.64 4.26
C ALA A 61 -0.60 3.53 5.51
N THR A 62 -0.25 3.02 6.69
CA THR A 62 -0.19 3.80 7.94
C THR A 62 1.19 4.45 8.14
N LEU A 63 2.21 4.03 7.39
CA LEU A 63 3.56 4.58 7.50
C LEU A 63 3.66 5.92 6.76
N SER A 64 4.51 6.81 7.28
CA SER A 64 4.93 8.01 6.55
C SER A 64 5.70 7.61 5.29
N GLY A 65 5.33 8.20 4.15
CA GLY A 65 5.93 7.92 2.85
C GLY A 65 5.78 9.06 1.87
N PHE A 66 6.03 8.77 0.60
CA PHE A 66 5.97 9.74 -0.49
C PHE A 66 4.75 9.50 -1.38
N TYR A 67 4.17 10.59 -1.90
CA TYR A 67 2.98 10.54 -2.75
C TYR A 67 3.29 11.27 -4.05
N SER A 68 3.15 10.60 -5.21
CA SER A 68 3.53 11.20 -6.50
C SER A 68 2.75 12.48 -6.83
N ARG A 69 1.54 12.64 -6.27
CA ARG A 69 0.73 13.86 -6.36
C ARG A 69 1.48 15.10 -5.85
N GLN A 70 2.35 14.97 -4.85
CA GLN A 70 3.17 16.08 -4.37
C GLN A 70 4.28 16.44 -5.36
N TRP A 71 4.73 15.50 -6.18
CA TRP A 71 5.79 15.74 -7.15
C TRP A 71 5.28 16.54 -8.35
N TYR A 72 4.04 16.32 -8.78
CA TYR A 72 3.41 17.15 -9.82
C TYR A 72 3.24 18.61 -9.36
N ALA A 73 2.94 18.85 -8.08
CA ALA A 73 2.90 20.20 -7.54
C ALA A 73 4.28 20.88 -7.60
N LEU A 74 5.38 20.15 -7.34
CA LEU A 74 6.74 20.69 -7.41
C LEU A 74 7.21 20.94 -8.85
N LEU A 75 6.78 20.12 -9.81
CA LEU A 75 7.14 20.25 -11.22
C LEU A 75 6.30 21.29 -11.97
N GLY A 76 5.11 21.64 -11.46
CA GLY A 76 4.26 22.70 -12.03
C GLY A 76 4.65 24.13 -11.64
N HIS A 77 5.74 24.30 -10.87
CA HIS A 77 6.29 25.61 -10.47
C HIS A 77 7.58 25.98 -11.25
N TYR A 78 7.89 25.27 -12.33
CA TYR A 78 8.95 25.60 -13.30
C TYR A 78 8.38 25.84 -14.69
#